data_AF-A0A924YMH4-F1
#
_entry.id   AF-A0A924YMH4-F1
#
_cell.length_a   1.000
_cell.length_b   1.000
_cell.length_c   1.000
_cell.angle_alpha   90.00
_cell.angle_beta   90.00
_cell.angle_gamma   90.00
#
_symmetry.space_group_name_H-M   'P 1'
#
loop_
_entity.id
_entity.type
_entity.pdbx_description
1 polymer ?
#
loop_
_entity_poly.entity_id
_entity_poly.type
_entity_poly.pdbx_seq_one_letter_code
_entity_poly.pdbx_strand_id
1 'polypeptide(L)'
;SQLFADETGLLGVSLIEIESEPAEHREQGVFIANPTLESPWLQRFRAERGAAFTTARFSRWWKVKMADDKKPKAEGGEEPQPEDESEKDKLERQPAVVHARLQTGAPYLIGGQFGRGNVMLLTSPLDADWSTLLAKPDFVAFVHEWLFQLASRRGERNISVGQPLVGTLPPSDKPADAGTPIGFVFEGPDGEPREAKLSGEGASQLLILDDTSLPGVYSLRRKEPADEQRLPGKAVVPEKNKPVKPLAAPGRELFVVNADRAESNLTPLTDEQIALITADERLQFIREGREIQAAASNELPRHELWQLLFLAFLALLVGEVLMTRKLVRGGHATADAEAN
;
A
#
# COMPACT_ATOMS: atom_id res chain seq x y z
N SER A 1 1.52 -27.48 -20.18
CA SER A 1 2.59 -26.92 -19.35
C SER A 1 3.78 -26.61 -20.27
N GLN A 2 3.72 -25.48 -20.98
CA GLN A 2 4.82 -25.02 -21.83
C GLN A 2 5.59 -23.99 -21.00
N LEU A 3 6.63 -24.43 -20.29
CA LEU A 3 7.54 -23.54 -19.56
C LEU A 3 8.45 -22.72 -20.49
N PHE A 4 8.39 -23.02 -21.80
CA PHE A 4 9.08 -22.33 -22.88
C PHE A 4 8.08 -22.06 -24.01
N ALA A 5 7.20 -21.08 -23.83
CA ALA A 5 6.47 -20.51 -24.96
C ALA A 5 7.41 -19.58 -25.76
N ASP A 6 7.39 -19.74 -27.08
CA ASP A 6 8.06 -18.95 -28.13
C ASP A 6 9.51 -18.56 -27.88
N GLU A 7 10.45 -19.49 -28.14
CA GLU A 7 11.91 -19.35 -28.32
C GLU A 7 12.73 -18.53 -27.28
N THR A 8 12.08 -17.83 -26.35
CA THR A 8 12.63 -16.78 -25.49
C THR A 8 12.22 -16.95 -24.03
N GLY A 9 11.32 -17.89 -23.71
CA GLY A 9 10.97 -18.22 -22.33
C GLY A 9 10.28 -17.08 -21.56
N LEU A 10 9.89 -17.34 -20.32
CA LEU A 10 9.15 -16.38 -19.48
C LEU A 10 9.96 -15.11 -19.14
N LEU A 11 11.29 -15.24 -19.08
CA LEU A 11 12.20 -14.15 -18.73
C LEU A 11 12.79 -13.43 -19.95
N GLY A 12 12.42 -13.79 -21.18
CA GLY A 12 13.14 -13.33 -22.36
C GLY A 12 14.58 -13.87 -22.41
N VAL A 13 14.81 -15.04 -21.82
CA VAL A 13 16.10 -15.75 -21.81
C VAL A 13 15.96 -17.08 -22.52
N SER A 14 16.82 -17.28 -23.51
CA SER A 14 16.93 -18.54 -24.27
C SER A 14 18.20 -19.30 -23.87
N LEU A 15 18.06 -20.60 -23.63
CA LEU A 15 19.20 -21.51 -23.44
C LEU A 15 19.67 -21.95 -24.84
N ILE A 16 20.94 -21.68 -25.18
CA ILE A 16 21.46 -21.90 -26.54
C ILE A 16 22.16 -23.26 -26.63
N GLU A 17 23.23 -23.43 -25.87
CA GLU A 17 24.13 -24.58 -25.93
C GLU A 17 24.67 -24.87 -24.54
N ILE A 18 25.25 -26.06 -24.35
CA ILE A 18 25.92 -26.43 -23.10
C ILE A 18 27.41 -26.12 -23.26
N GLU A 19 27.91 -25.21 -22.45
CA GLU A 19 29.33 -24.94 -22.30
C GLU A 19 29.91 -25.82 -21.18
N SER A 20 31.19 -26.15 -21.30
CA SER A 20 31.94 -26.92 -20.32
C SER A 20 33.17 -26.15 -19.87
N GLU A 21 33.71 -26.52 -18.71
CA GLU A 21 34.94 -25.96 -18.17
C GLU A 21 36.06 -25.91 -19.23
N PRO A 22 36.67 -24.73 -19.48
CA PRO A 22 37.79 -24.62 -20.41
C PRO A 22 38.97 -25.49 -19.97
N ALA A 23 39.79 -25.94 -20.91
CA ALA A 23 40.98 -26.74 -20.60
C ALA A 23 41.92 -26.04 -19.59
N GLU A 24 42.00 -24.72 -19.64
CA GLU A 24 42.77 -23.87 -18.72
C GLU A 24 42.27 -23.92 -17.27
N HIS A 25 40.99 -24.21 -17.07
CA HIS A 25 40.34 -24.21 -15.75
C HIS A 25 40.12 -25.63 -15.20
N ARG A 26 40.63 -26.69 -15.83
CA ARG A 26 40.44 -28.07 -15.34
C ARG A 26 41.07 -28.33 -13.98
N GLU A 27 42.20 -27.70 -13.68
CA GLU A 27 42.91 -27.88 -12.40
C GLU A 27 42.32 -26.99 -11.29
N GLN A 28 41.84 -25.80 -11.64
CA GLN A 28 41.33 -24.82 -10.67
C GLN A 28 39.82 -24.94 -10.46
N GLY A 29 39.07 -25.36 -11.48
CA GLY A 29 37.61 -25.39 -11.51
C GLY A 29 37.00 -24.03 -11.86
N VAL A 30 35.76 -24.04 -12.37
CA VAL A 30 34.97 -22.82 -12.55
C VAL A 30 34.08 -22.62 -11.33
N PHE A 31 34.13 -21.42 -10.74
CA PHE A 31 33.36 -21.08 -9.54
C PHE A 31 32.36 -19.95 -9.80
N ILE A 32 31.50 -19.71 -8.82
CA ILE A 32 30.64 -18.52 -8.80
C ILE A 32 31.51 -17.28 -8.54
N ALA A 33 31.35 -16.26 -9.36
CA ALA A 33 32.04 -14.99 -9.21
C ALA A 33 31.49 -14.22 -8.01
N ASN A 34 32.21 -14.29 -6.89
CA ASN A 34 31.89 -13.59 -5.65
C ASN A 34 31.44 -12.12 -5.80
N PRO A 35 32.09 -11.26 -6.61
CA PRO A 35 31.67 -9.85 -6.73
C PRO A 35 30.28 -9.67 -7.36
N THR A 36 29.73 -10.69 -8.03
CA THR A 36 28.42 -10.59 -8.71
C THR A 36 27.23 -10.83 -7.78
N LEU A 37 27.48 -11.26 -6.53
CA LEU A 37 26.46 -11.52 -5.52
C LEU A 37 26.02 -10.22 -4.82
N GLU A 38 25.51 -9.26 -5.60
CA GLU A 38 25.14 -7.93 -5.12
C GLU A 38 23.72 -7.89 -4.53
N SER A 39 22.86 -8.81 -4.97
CA SER A 39 21.46 -8.89 -4.51
C SER A 39 21.39 -9.10 -2.99
N PRO A 40 20.55 -8.36 -2.24
CA PRO A 40 20.56 -8.39 -0.77
C PRO A 40 20.46 -9.80 -0.15
N TRP A 41 19.64 -10.67 -0.76
CA TRP A 41 19.46 -12.04 -0.30
C TRP A 41 20.64 -12.98 -0.63
N LEU A 42 21.48 -12.60 -1.59
CA LEU A 42 22.70 -13.34 -1.96
C LEU A 42 23.95 -12.87 -1.20
N GLN A 43 23.93 -11.68 -0.60
CA GLN A 43 25.09 -11.12 0.10
C GLN A 43 25.58 -12.01 1.25
N ARG A 44 24.69 -12.82 1.84
CA ARG A 44 25.06 -13.80 2.88
C ARG A 44 25.94 -14.94 2.38
N PHE A 45 25.91 -15.23 1.07
CA PHE A 45 26.66 -16.31 0.43
C PHE A 45 28.00 -15.84 -0.12
N ARG A 46 28.39 -14.60 0.18
CA ARG A 46 29.68 -14.04 -0.21
C ARG A 46 30.82 -14.65 0.59
N ALA A 47 31.96 -14.85 -0.07
CA ALA A 47 33.16 -15.47 0.51
C ALA A 47 33.66 -14.72 1.76
N GLU A 48 33.49 -13.40 1.80
CA GLU A 48 33.87 -12.54 2.93
C GLU A 48 33.11 -12.91 4.23
N ARG A 49 31.98 -13.61 4.13
CA ARG A 49 31.20 -14.11 5.27
C ARG A 49 31.49 -15.57 5.63
N GLY A 50 32.53 -16.17 5.03
CA GLY A 50 32.89 -17.57 5.24
C GLY A 50 31.95 -18.57 4.55
N ALA A 51 31.14 -18.11 3.59
CA ALA A 51 30.21 -18.96 2.85
C ALA A 51 30.96 -19.91 1.90
N ALA A 52 30.60 -21.19 1.94
CA ALA A 52 31.07 -22.23 1.04
C ALA A 52 30.39 -22.18 -0.34
N PHE A 53 29.31 -21.41 -0.51
CA PHE A 53 28.58 -21.26 -1.77
C PHE A 53 29.48 -20.89 -2.97
N THR A 54 30.40 -19.93 -2.79
CA THR A 54 31.33 -19.50 -3.85
C THR A 54 32.43 -20.52 -4.16
N THR A 55 32.59 -21.54 -3.32
CA THR A 55 33.56 -22.64 -3.54
C THR A 55 32.95 -23.82 -4.32
N ALA A 56 31.68 -23.72 -4.72
CA ALA A 56 31.03 -24.70 -5.58
C ALA A 56 31.67 -24.70 -6.97
N ARG A 57 32.10 -25.88 -7.42
CA ARG A 57 32.75 -26.07 -8.71
C ARG A 57 31.71 -26.46 -9.75
N PHE A 58 31.79 -25.85 -10.92
CA PHE A 58 30.93 -26.09 -12.07
C PHE A 58 31.76 -26.66 -13.21
N SER A 59 31.33 -27.81 -13.75
CA SER A 59 31.96 -28.45 -14.91
C SER A 59 31.23 -28.10 -16.21
N ARG A 60 29.93 -27.80 -16.13
CA ARG A 60 29.04 -27.51 -17.26
C ARG A 60 27.98 -26.48 -16.88
N TRP A 61 27.53 -25.68 -17.85
CA TRP A 61 26.42 -24.74 -17.71
C TRP A 61 25.78 -24.47 -19.07
N TRP A 62 24.54 -23.99 -19.07
CA TRP A 62 23.89 -23.50 -20.29
C TRP A 62 24.37 -22.09 -20.60
N LYS A 63 24.80 -21.89 -21.85
CA LYS A 63 24.96 -20.57 -22.43
C LYS A 63 23.60 -19.96 -22.68
N VAL A 64 23.45 -18.69 -22.30
CA VAL A 64 22.19 -17.98 -22.39
C VAL A 64 22.28 -16.78 -23.32
N LYS A 65 21.21 -16.54 -24.08
CA LYS A 65 20.99 -15.29 -24.81
C LYS A 65 19.77 -14.60 -24.22
N MET A 66 19.98 -13.36 -23.78
CA MET A 66 18.92 -12.48 -23.28
C MET A 66 18.36 -11.69 -24.45
N ALA A 67 17.05 -11.51 -24.49
CA ALA A 67 16.40 -10.61 -25.42
C ALA A 67 16.83 -9.19 -25.05
N ASP A 68 17.56 -8.50 -25.94
CA ASP A 68 17.90 -7.10 -25.74
C ASP A 68 16.61 -6.28 -25.66
N ASP A 69 16.43 -5.53 -24.57
CA ASP A 69 15.51 -4.40 -24.56
C ASP A 69 15.94 -3.49 -25.70
N LYS A 70 15.03 -3.32 -26.67
CA LYS A 70 15.17 -2.52 -27.89
C LYS A 70 16.32 -1.49 -27.82
N LYS A 71 17.26 -1.57 -28.77
CA LYS A 71 18.14 -0.46 -29.15
C LYS A 71 17.37 0.86 -29.05
N PRO A 72 17.92 1.92 -28.45
CA PRO A 72 17.31 3.24 -28.54
C PRO A 72 17.13 3.54 -30.02
N LYS A 73 15.88 3.85 -30.38
CA LYS A 73 15.47 4.21 -31.73
C LYS A 73 16.33 5.42 -32.12
N ALA A 74 17.33 5.20 -32.98
CA ALA A 74 18.07 6.29 -33.57
C ALA A 74 17.06 7.18 -34.31
N GLU A 75 17.07 8.45 -33.97
CA GLU A 75 16.37 9.48 -34.70
C GLU A 75 16.82 9.43 -36.17
N GLY A 76 15.87 9.22 -37.08
CA GLY A 76 16.12 9.38 -38.52
C GLY A 76 15.46 8.35 -39.40
N GLY A 77 14.32 8.73 -40.00
CA GLY A 77 13.99 8.35 -41.37
C GLY A 77 13.05 7.16 -41.58
N GLU A 78 11.95 7.46 -42.27
CA GLU A 78 11.05 6.60 -43.04
C GLU A 78 9.96 5.82 -42.28
N GLU A 79 8.72 6.25 -42.54
CA GLU A 79 7.46 5.57 -42.22
C GLU A 79 7.37 4.21 -42.91
N PRO A 80 6.93 3.15 -42.21
CA PRO A 80 6.38 1.97 -42.86
C PRO A 80 4.84 1.99 -42.85
N GLN A 81 4.28 1.67 -44.01
CA GLN A 81 2.87 1.38 -44.29
C GLN A 81 2.33 0.18 -43.48
N PRO A 82 0.99 0.02 -43.38
CA PRO A 82 0.35 -0.84 -42.40
C PRO A 82 0.11 -2.24 -42.96
N GLU A 83 0.84 -3.24 -42.48
CA GLU A 83 0.50 -4.65 -42.74
C GLU A 83 0.61 -5.50 -41.46
N ASP A 84 -0.48 -6.24 -41.25
CA ASP A 84 -0.76 -7.37 -40.35
C ASP A 84 -0.94 -7.17 -38.84
N GLU A 85 -2.22 -7.12 -38.46
CA GLU A 85 -2.80 -7.15 -37.12
C GLU A 85 -2.69 -8.53 -36.40
N SER A 86 -1.61 -9.29 -36.60
CA SER A 86 -1.42 -10.58 -35.92
C SER A 86 -0.24 -10.54 -34.95
N GLU A 87 -0.45 -9.98 -33.76
CA GLU A 87 0.15 -10.44 -32.48
C GLU A 87 -0.26 -9.51 -31.32
N LYS A 88 -1.57 -9.47 -31.08
CA LYS A 88 -2.15 -8.93 -29.84
C LYS A 88 -1.96 -9.96 -28.71
N ASP A 89 -0.75 -10.11 -28.17
CA ASP A 89 -0.49 -10.47 -26.75
C ASP A 89 1.01 -10.49 -26.39
N LYS A 90 1.77 -9.41 -26.69
CA LYS A 90 3.11 -9.27 -26.09
C LYS A 90 2.94 -8.94 -24.61
N LEU A 91 2.77 -9.98 -23.79
CA LEU A 91 2.79 -9.89 -22.34
C LEU A 91 3.98 -9.02 -21.95
N GLU A 92 3.75 -7.90 -21.25
CA GLU A 92 4.82 -6.97 -20.84
C GLU A 92 5.84 -7.74 -19.99
N ARG A 93 6.97 -8.09 -20.61
CA ARG A 93 8.09 -8.76 -19.94
C ARG A 93 8.96 -7.68 -19.31
N GLN A 94 9.17 -7.76 -18.00
CA GLN A 94 10.19 -6.92 -17.35
C GLN A 94 11.59 -7.46 -17.70
N PRO A 95 12.61 -6.59 -17.73
CA PRO A 95 13.97 -7.00 -18.02
C PRO A 95 14.46 -8.04 -17.00
N ALA A 96 15.07 -9.11 -17.51
CA ALA A 96 15.71 -10.11 -16.69
C ALA A 96 17.00 -9.53 -16.06
N VAL A 97 17.18 -9.79 -14.78
CA VAL A 97 18.33 -9.35 -13.99
C VAL A 97 19.22 -10.56 -13.69
N VAL A 98 20.52 -10.42 -13.95
CA VAL A 98 21.50 -11.44 -13.58
C VAL A 98 21.90 -11.24 -12.12
N HIS A 99 21.57 -12.20 -11.27
CA HIS A 99 21.85 -12.16 -9.83
C HIS A 99 23.19 -12.80 -9.46
N ALA A 100 23.70 -13.71 -10.30
CA ALA A 100 25.02 -14.31 -10.12
C ALA A 100 25.62 -14.72 -11.46
N ARG A 101 26.95 -14.64 -11.57
CA ARG A 101 27.71 -15.14 -12.73
C ARG A 101 28.76 -16.15 -12.27
N LEU A 102 29.20 -16.99 -13.19
CA LEU A 102 30.42 -17.79 -13.05
C LEU A 102 31.65 -16.90 -13.28
N GLN A 103 32.82 -17.35 -12.84
CA GLN A 103 34.10 -16.65 -13.08
C GLN A 103 34.41 -16.49 -14.57
N THR A 104 33.85 -17.34 -15.43
CA THR A 104 33.90 -17.20 -16.90
C THR A 104 33.08 -16.02 -17.43
N GLY A 105 32.29 -15.36 -16.59
CA GLY A 105 31.35 -14.29 -16.95
C GLY A 105 29.96 -14.79 -17.36
N ALA A 106 29.81 -16.10 -17.58
CA ALA A 106 28.53 -16.73 -17.92
C ALA A 106 27.49 -16.51 -16.81
N PRO A 107 26.26 -16.07 -17.13
CA PRO A 107 25.19 -15.96 -16.15
C PRO A 107 24.89 -17.31 -15.50
N TYR A 108 24.81 -17.32 -14.16
CA TYR A 108 24.49 -18.52 -13.37
C TYR A 108 23.04 -18.51 -12.87
N LEU A 109 22.64 -17.38 -12.28
CA LEU A 109 21.32 -17.18 -11.72
C LEU A 109 20.71 -15.91 -12.30
N ILE A 110 19.56 -16.06 -12.93
CA ILE A 110 18.83 -14.98 -13.59
C ILE A 110 17.44 -14.91 -12.98
N GLY A 111 16.95 -13.72 -12.68
CA GLY A 111 15.65 -13.52 -12.08
C GLY A 111 14.91 -12.36 -12.73
N GLY A 112 13.59 -12.39 -12.65
CA GLY A 112 12.75 -11.34 -13.18
C GLY A 112 11.29 -11.57 -12.81
N GLN A 113 10.43 -10.70 -13.31
CA GLN A 113 9.00 -10.78 -13.09
C GLN A 113 8.29 -11.17 -14.38
N PHE A 114 7.31 -12.07 -14.25
CA PHE A 114 6.39 -12.41 -15.32
C PHE A 114 4.97 -12.38 -14.76
N GLY A 115 4.15 -11.44 -15.25
CA GLY A 115 2.84 -11.17 -14.67
C GLY A 115 2.94 -10.76 -13.20
N ARG A 116 2.32 -11.55 -12.30
CA ARG A 116 2.28 -11.29 -10.84
C ARG A 116 3.25 -12.15 -10.02
N GLY A 117 4.09 -12.94 -10.69
CA GLY A 117 5.00 -13.91 -10.06
C GLY A 117 6.46 -13.56 -10.31
N ASN A 118 7.32 -14.03 -9.40
CA ASN A 118 8.75 -14.03 -9.60
C ASN A 118 9.15 -15.30 -10.34
N VAL A 119 9.98 -15.15 -11.36
CA VAL A 119 10.55 -16.27 -12.12
C VAL A 119 12.06 -16.20 -11.97
N MET A 120 12.68 -17.33 -11.69
CA MET A 120 14.13 -17.45 -11.62
C MET A 120 14.59 -18.65 -12.43
N LEU A 121 15.72 -18.48 -13.09
CA LEU A 121 16.37 -19.45 -13.95
C LEU A 121 17.78 -19.70 -13.43
N LEU A 122 18.07 -20.96 -13.14
CA LEU A 122 19.42 -21.47 -12.94
C LEU A 122 19.93 -22.01 -14.28
N THR A 123 21.17 -21.67 -14.64
CA THR A 123 21.82 -22.13 -15.87
C THR A 123 22.67 -23.40 -15.65
N SER A 124 22.45 -24.10 -14.54
CA SER A 124 22.94 -25.46 -14.28
C SER A 124 21.84 -26.26 -13.61
N PRO A 125 21.71 -27.56 -13.90
CA PRO A 125 20.81 -28.41 -13.13
C PRO A 125 21.29 -28.48 -11.67
N LEU A 126 20.34 -28.77 -10.78
CA LEU A 126 20.63 -29.07 -9.37
C LEU A 126 20.92 -30.56 -9.21
N ASP A 127 21.93 -31.03 -9.92
CA ASP A 127 22.48 -32.39 -9.79
C ASP A 127 23.96 -32.34 -9.40
N ALA A 128 24.51 -33.51 -9.08
CA ALA A 128 25.92 -33.67 -8.76
C ALA A 128 26.81 -33.84 -10.01
N ASP A 129 26.21 -33.90 -11.21
CA ASP A 129 26.91 -34.17 -12.46
C ASP A 129 27.57 -32.90 -13.01
N TRP A 130 26.86 -31.77 -12.93
CA TRP A 130 27.32 -30.49 -13.49
C TRP A 130 27.96 -29.57 -12.44
N SER A 131 27.62 -29.76 -11.17
CA SER A 131 28.12 -28.92 -10.10
C SER A 131 28.30 -29.67 -8.78
N THR A 132 29.24 -29.19 -7.96
CA THR A 132 29.38 -29.66 -6.56
C THR A 132 28.56 -28.85 -5.57
N LEU A 133 27.62 -28.00 -6.06
CA LEU A 133 26.84 -27.10 -5.22
C LEU A 133 26.04 -27.86 -4.15
N LEU A 134 25.42 -28.99 -4.53
CA LEU A 134 24.63 -29.81 -3.62
C LEU A 134 25.43 -30.38 -2.44
N ALA A 135 26.74 -30.53 -2.60
CA ALA A 135 27.64 -31.01 -1.55
C ALA A 135 28.12 -29.90 -0.61
N LYS A 136 27.79 -28.62 -0.90
CA LYS A 136 28.19 -27.49 -0.05
C LYS A 136 27.21 -27.32 1.12
N PRO A 137 27.71 -26.98 2.32
CA PRO A 137 26.85 -26.78 3.50
C PRO A 137 25.82 -25.67 3.32
N ASP A 138 26.09 -24.68 2.46
CA ASP A 138 25.20 -23.55 2.20
C ASP A 138 24.04 -23.88 1.25
N PHE A 139 24.03 -25.06 0.62
CA PHE A 139 23.02 -25.40 -0.39
C PHE A 139 21.58 -25.28 0.15
N VAL A 140 21.32 -25.82 1.34
CA VAL A 140 19.98 -25.78 1.95
C VAL A 140 19.57 -24.34 2.24
N ALA A 141 20.48 -23.53 2.79
CA ALA A 141 20.23 -22.12 3.05
C ALA A 141 19.97 -21.35 1.74
N PHE A 142 20.73 -21.65 0.68
CA PHE A 142 20.53 -21.06 -0.64
C PHE A 142 19.15 -21.41 -1.21
N VAL A 143 18.74 -22.69 -1.16
CA VAL A 143 17.41 -23.12 -1.63
C VAL A 143 16.30 -22.46 -0.82
N HIS A 144 16.45 -22.33 0.50
CA HIS A 144 15.47 -21.64 1.33
C HIS A 144 15.33 -20.17 0.96
N GLU A 145 16.43 -19.45 0.80
CA GLU A 145 16.40 -18.04 0.38
C GLU A 145 15.83 -17.91 -1.03
N TRP A 146 16.20 -18.82 -1.95
CA TRP A 146 15.67 -18.85 -3.30
C TRP A 146 14.15 -19.08 -3.33
N LEU A 147 13.65 -20.07 -2.58
CA LEU A 147 12.22 -20.33 -2.42
C LEU A 147 11.51 -19.15 -1.77
N PHE A 148 12.14 -18.51 -0.78
CA PHE A 148 11.59 -17.31 -0.17
C PHE A 148 11.53 -16.16 -1.18
N GLN A 149 12.52 -15.97 -2.06
CA GLN A 149 12.41 -14.98 -3.14
C GLN A 149 11.26 -15.29 -4.11
N LEU A 150 11.04 -16.57 -4.44
CA LEU A 150 9.94 -16.98 -5.30
C LEU A 150 8.56 -16.80 -4.63
N ALA A 151 8.47 -17.08 -3.33
CA ALA A 151 7.25 -16.93 -2.53
C ALA A 151 6.99 -15.47 -2.12
N SER A 152 8.05 -14.68 -1.97
CA SER A 152 8.02 -13.29 -1.54
C SER A 152 7.47 -12.44 -2.67
N ARG A 153 6.15 -12.22 -2.63
CA ARG A 153 5.53 -11.12 -3.35
C ARG A 153 6.08 -9.84 -2.74
N ARG A 154 6.69 -8.97 -3.56
CA ARG A 154 7.21 -7.67 -3.10
C ARG A 154 6.12 -6.91 -2.32
N GLY A 155 6.29 -6.86 -1.00
CA GLY A 155 5.44 -6.20 -0.02
C GLY A 155 4.13 -6.94 0.28
N GLU A 156 3.77 -7.05 1.55
CA GLU A 156 2.37 -7.24 1.96
C GLU A 156 1.58 -6.03 1.43
N ARG A 157 1.16 -6.12 0.17
CA ARG A 157 0.35 -5.09 -0.47
C ARG A 157 -1.07 -5.13 0.04
N ASN A 158 -1.45 -6.16 0.78
CA ASN A 158 -2.77 -6.29 1.40
C ASN A 158 -2.61 -6.05 2.90
N ILE A 159 -3.07 -4.91 3.38
CA ILE A 159 -3.04 -4.56 4.82
C ILE A 159 -4.46 -4.35 5.34
N SER A 160 -4.67 -4.39 6.65
CA SER A 160 -5.95 -4.00 7.26
C SER A 160 -6.04 -2.49 7.43
N VAL A 161 -7.27 -1.95 7.48
CA VAL A 161 -7.51 -0.54 7.84
C VAL A 161 -6.75 -0.18 9.13
N GLY A 162 -6.07 0.97 9.11
CA GLY A 162 -5.30 1.49 10.25
C GLY A 162 -3.89 0.92 10.41
N GLN A 163 -3.44 0.00 9.56
CA GLN A 163 -2.03 -0.40 9.47
C GLN A 163 -1.27 0.54 8.52
N PRO A 164 0.01 0.84 8.77
CA PRO A 164 0.77 1.71 7.89
C PRO A 164 1.10 1.03 6.56
N LEU A 165 0.97 1.74 5.43
CA LEU A 165 1.49 1.29 4.14
C LEU A 165 2.99 1.56 4.08
N VAL A 166 3.75 0.57 3.60
CA VAL A 166 5.21 0.68 3.46
C VAL A 166 5.62 0.43 2.02
N GLY A 167 6.06 1.49 1.35
CA GLY A 167 6.71 1.46 0.03
C GLY A 167 8.23 1.49 0.15
N THR A 168 8.93 0.94 -0.84
CA THR A 168 10.41 1.02 -0.88
C THR A 168 10.83 2.22 -1.73
N LEU A 169 11.72 3.06 -1.22
CA LEU A 169 12.34 4.12 -2.03
C LEU A 169 13.54 3.55 -2.82
N PRO A 170 13.55 3.62 -4.16
CA PRO A 170 14.72 3.21 -4.94
C PRO A 170 15.96 4.04 -4.57
N PRO A 171 17.16 3.46 -4.53
CA PRO A 171 18.38 4.19 -4.18
C PRO A 171 18.71 5.38 -5.06
N SER A 172 18.24 5.38 -6.32
CA SER A 172 18.41 6.46 -7.29
C SER A 172 17.62 7.72 -6.95
N ASP A 173 16.54 7.58 -6.18
CA ASP A 173 15.58 8.64 -5.89
C ASP A 173 15.69 9.10 -4.42
N LYS A 174 16.81 8.80 -3.76
CA LYS A 174 17.09 9.25 -2.40
C LYS A 174 17.22 10.77 -2.35
N PRO A 175 16.55 11.45 -1.40
CA PRO A 175 16.78 12.87 -1.18
C PRO A 175 18.23 13.11 -0.78
N ALA A 176 18.86 14.13 -1.38
CA ALA A 176 20.27 14.46 -1.16
C ALA A 176 20.53 14.97 0.27
N ASP A 177 19.54 15.64 0.87
CA ASP A 177 19.63 16.21 2.22
C ASP A 177 18.41 15.86 3.08
N ALA A 178 18.61 15.80 4.40
CA ALA A 178 17.54 15.66 5.39
C ALA A 178 16.67 16.94 5.41
N GLY A 179 15.58 16.91 4.65
CA GLY A 179 14.67 18.06 4.49
C GLY A 179 14.25 18.33 3.04
N THR A 180 14.85 17.65 2.05
CA THR A 180 14.35 17.70 0.68
C THR A 180 12.95 17.04 0.62
N PRO A 181 11.94 17.70 0.03
CA PRO A 181 10.61 17.14 -0.09
C PRO A 181 10.66 15.84 -0.92
N ILE A 182 9.99 14.82 -0.40
CA ILE A 182 9.95 13.50 -1.01
C ILE A 182 9.20 13.59 -2.35
N GLY A 183 9.82 13.10 -3.41
CA GLY A 183 9.25 13.12 -4.77
C GLY A 183 8.11 12.13 -5.00
N PHE A 184 7.49 11.59 -3.94
CA PHE A 184 6.48 10.54 -4.00
C PHE A 184 5.28 10.87 -3.11
N VAL A 185 4.09 10.43 -3.54
CA VAL A 185 2.82 10.58 -2.83
C VAL A 185 2.02 9.28 -2.90
N PHE A 186 1.20 9.04 -1.88
CA PHE A 186 0.21 7.96 -1.90
C PHE A 186 -1.14 8.51 -2.33
N GLU A 187 -1.71 8.01 -3.42
CA GLU A 187 -3.08 8.32 -3.83
C GLU A 187 -4.02 7.26 -3.27
N GLY A 188 -5.01 7.67 -2.48
CA GLY A 188 -5.97 6.76 -1.88
C GLY A 188 -7.14 6.39 -2.79
N PRO A 189 -8.07 5.55 -2.30
CA PRO A 189 -9.25 5.11 -3.05
C PRO A 189 -10.23 6.24 -3.37
N ASP A 190 -10.12 7.35 -2.64
CA ASP A 190 -10.84 8.62 -2.86
C ASP A 190 -10.24 9.47 -4.00
N GLY A 191 -9.08 9.09 -4.55
CA GLY A 191 -8.34 9.86 -5.56
C GLY A 191 -7.53 11.03 -4.98
N GLU A 192 -7.53 11.19 -3.66
CA GLU A 192 -6.82 12.28 -3.00
C GLU A 192 -5.37 11.89 -2.67
N PRO A 193 -4.39 12.78 -2.95
CA PRO A 193 -3.00 12.54 -2.62
C PRO A 193 -2.73 12.76 -1.13
N ARG A 194 -2.04 11.81 -0.52
CA ARG A 194 -1.54 11.83 0.86
C ARG A 194 -0.02 11.86 0.86
N GLU A 195 0.54 12.60 1.81
CA GLU A 195 1.99 12.76 1.94
C GLU A 195 2.64 11.46 2.44
N ALA A 196 3.73 11.05 1.78
CA ALA A 196 4.53 9.93 2.24
C ALA A 196 5.50 10.42 3.33
N LYS A 197 5.62 9.67 4.44
CA LYS A 197 6.67 9.90 5.44
C LYS A 197 7.89 9.06 5.11
N LEU A 198 9.08 9.61 5.30
CA LEU A 198 10.32 8.85 5.15
C LEU A 198 10.70 8.23 6.50
N SER A 199 11.05 6.95 6.50
CA SER A 199 11.53 6.25 7.69
C SER A 199 12.72 5.35 7.33
N GLY A 200 13.68 5.25 8.25
CA GLY A 200 14.91 4.46 8.08
C GLY A 200 16.14 5.29 7.70
N GLU A 201 17.30 4.75 8.05
CA GLU A 201 18.62 5.37 7.82
C GLU A 201 19.44 4.57 6.79
N GLY A 202 20.20 5.28 5.95
CA GLY A 202 21.21 4.68 5.06
C GLY A 202 20.66 4.00 3.80
N ALA A 203 20.96 2.70 3.64
CA ALA A 203 20.72 1.97 2.37
C ALA A 203 19.23 1.67 2.10
N SER A 204 18.41 1.58 3.16
CA SER A 204 17.04 1.08 3.12
C SER A 204 16.05 2.12 3.65
N GLN A 205 15.76 3.14 2.85
CA GLN A 205 14.73 4.14 3.18
C GLN A 205 13.36 3.67 2.72
N LEU A 206 12.39 3.77 3.62
CA LEU A 206 11.01 3.34 3.43
C LEU A 206 10.09 4.54 3.38
N LEU A 207 9.07 4.47 2.52
CA LEU A 207 7.99 5.42 2.43
C LEU A 207 6.80 4.87 3.22
N ILE A 208 6.40 5.56 4.28
CA ILE A 208 5.34 5.14 5.19
C ILE A 208 4.13 6.06 5.03
N LEU A 209 2.94 5.48 4.92
CA LEU A 209 1.67 6.18 5.07
C LEU A 209 0.89 5.58 6.23
N ASP A 210 0.71 6.36 7.31
CA ASP A 210 -0.07 5.93 8.47
C ASP A 210 -1.59 6.10 8.27
N ASP A 211 -2.02 7.02 7.39
CA ASP A 211 -3.43 7.29 7.13
C ASP A 211 -4.03 6.30 6.11
N THR A 212 -4.43 5.15 6.63
CA THR A 212 -5.12 4.06 5.90
C THR A 212 -6.53 3.87 6.44
N SER A 213 -7.20 4.98 6.75
CA SER A 213 -8.55 5.03 7.30
C SER A 213 -9.64 4.53 6.34
N LEU A 214 -9.40 4.62 5.02
CA LEU A 214 -10.34 4.16 4.01
C LEU A 214 -9.96 2.77 3.49
N PRO A 215 -10.88 1.80 3.47
CA PRO A 215 -10.64 0.55 2.75
C PRO A 215 -10.66 0.82 1.23
N GLY A 216 -9.82 0.11 0.48
CA GLY A 216 -9.75 0.25 -0.97
C GLY A 216 -8.32 0.17 -1.52
N VAL A 217 -8.16 0.55 -2.77
CA VAL A 217 -6.86 0.50 -3.45
C VAL A 217 -6.12 1.81 -3.28
N TYR A 218 -4.91 1.73 -2.73
CA TYR A 218 -3.97 2.83 -2.64
C TYR A 218 -2.87 2.65 -3.70
N SER A 219 -2.27 3.76 -4.13
CA SER A 219 -1.20 3.72 -5.10
C SER A 219 -0.09 4.71 -4.79
N LEU A 220 1.15 4.23 -4.74
CA LEU A 220 2.34 5.05 -4.60
C LEU A 220 2.82 5.47 -5.97
N ARG A 221 3.05 6.78 -6.17
CA ARG A 221 3.52 7.35 -7.44
C ARG A 221 4.40 8.56 -7.21
N ARG A 222 5.13 8.99 -8.25
CA ARG A 222 5.84 10.27 -8.22
C ARG A 222 4.87 11.43 -8.05
N LYS A 223 5.28 12.41 -7.25
CA LYS A 223 4.57 13.67 -7.01
C LYS A 223 4.53 14.49 -8.30
N GLU A 224 3.35 14.91 -8.70
CA GLU A 224 3.11 15.82 -9.81
C GLU A 224 2.90 17.25 -9.28
N PRO A 225 3.18 18.31 -10.06
CA PRO A 225 2.99 19.70 -9.62
C PRO A 225 1.55 20.00 -9.15
N ALA A 226 0.57 19.30 -9.71
CA ALA A 226 -0.83 19.43 -9.35
C ALA A 226 -1.20 18.79 -7.99
N ASP A 227 -0.31 18.01 -7.37
CA ASP A 227 -0.55 17.41 -6.04
C ASP A 227 -0.33 18.44 -4.91
N GLU A 228 0.52 19.46 -5.12
CA GLU A 228 0.80 20.49 -4.11
C GLU A 228 -0.39 21.36 -3.72
N GLN A 229 -1.41 21.37 -4.58
CA GLN A 229 -2.66 22.09 -4.37
C GLN A 229 -3.75 21.19 -3.75
N ARG A 230 -3.58 19.86 -3.76
CA ARG A 230 -4.57 18.87 -3.30
C ARG A 230 -4.21 18.18 -1.99
N LEU A 231 -2.96 18.30 -1.53
CA LEU A 231 -2.55 17.81 -0.20
C LEU A 231 -3.37 18.48 0.92
N PRO A 232 -3.71 17.74 1.99
CA PRO A 232 -4.57 18.24 3.07
C PRO A 232 -3.94 19.46 3.75
N GLY A 233 -4.71 20.55 3.87
CA GLY A 233 -4.27 21.83 4.47
C GLY A 233 -4.30 23.04 3.55
N LYS A 234 -4.52 22.86 2.24
CA LYS A 234 -4.88 23.93 1.30
C LYS A 234 -6.30 23.66 0.80
N ALA A 235 -7.25 24.50 1.21
CA ALA A 235 -8.65 24.33 0.84
C ALA A 235 -8.82 24.50 -0.67
N VAL A 236 -9.06 23.39 -1.37
CA VAL A 236 -9.53 23.40 -2.76
C VAL A 236 -10.82 22.59 -2.81
N VAL A 237 -11.82 23.17 -3.47
CA VAL A 237 -13.12 22.53 -3.70
C VAL A 237 -12.91 21.32 -4.61
N PRO A 238 -13.40 20.12 -4.25
CA PRO A 238 -13.17 18.92 -5.03
C PRO A 238 -13.77 19.07 -6.43
N GLU A 239 -12.93 18.94 -7.45
CA GLU A 239 -13.33 18.91 -8.86
C GLU A 239 -13.98 17.55 -9.12
N LYS A 240 -15.32 17.48 -9.00
CA LYS A 240 -16.15 16.26 -8.96
C LYS A 240 -16.10 15.32 -10.18
N ASN A 241 -15.21 15.51 -11.14
CA ASN A 241 -15.25 14.77 -12.41
C ASN A 241 -13.90 14.58 -13.11
N LYS A 242 -12.77 14.62 -12.39
CA LYS A 242 -11.49 14.31 -13.02
C LYS A 242 -11.38 12.79 -13.26
N PRO A 243 -11.08 12.34 -14.49
CA PRO A 243 -10.91 10.92 -14.75
C PRO A 243 -9.73 10.42 -13.91
N VAL A 244 -10.02 9.44 -13.03
CA VAL A 244 -9.00 8.70 -12.28
C VAL A 244 -8.01 8.14 -13.29
N LYS A 245 -6.74 8.57 -13.20
CA LYS A 245 -5.67 8.03 -14.05
C LYS A 245 -5.68 6.50 -13.92
N PRO A 246 -5.47 5.73 -15.00
CA PRO A 246 -5.55 4.27 -14.93
C PRO A 246 -4.63 3.74 -13.81
N LEU A 247 -5.19 2.93 -12.90
CA LEU A 247 -4.44 2.34 -11.79
C LEU A 247 -3.21 1.54 -12.26
N ALA A 248 -3.24 1.02 -13.49
CA ALA A 248 -2.19 0.22 -14.12
C ALA A 248 -1.10 1.03 -14.84
N ALA A 249 -1.01 2.35 -14.64
CA ALA A 249 0.04 3.13 -15.29
C ALA A 249 1.46 2.71 -14.80
N PRO A 250 2.46 2.64 -15.70
CA PRO A 250 3.82 2.28 -15.33
C PRO A 250 4.41 3.26 -14.31
N GLY A 251 5.13 2.73 -13.32
CA GLY A 251 5.73 3.51 -12.23
C GLY A 251 4.81 3.74 -11.00
N ARG A 252 3.67 3.04 -10.92
CA ARG A 252 2.80 3.03 -9.74
C ARG A 252 2.93 1.72 -8.96
N GLU A 253 3.10 1.80 -7.64
CA GLU A 253 3.00 0.62 -6.77
C GLU A 253 1.61 0.58 -6.12
N LEU A 254 0.91 -0.55 -6.25
CA LEU A 254 -0.46 -0.71 -5.76
C LEU A 254 -0.49 -1.43 -4.41
N PHE A 255 -1.34 -0.93 -3.52
CA PHE A 255 -1.67 -1.50 -2.22
C PHE A 255 -3.20 -1.64 -2.10
N VAL A 256 -3.66 -2.59 -1.30
CA VAL A 256 -5.06 -2.87 -1.01
C VAL A 256 -5.22 -2.85 0.49
N VAL A 257 -6.03 -1.92 0.97
CA VAL A 257 -6.44 -1.86 2.37
C VAL A 257 -7.77 -2.59 2.48
N ASN A 258 -7.78 -3.69 3.22
CA ASN A 258 -8.96 -4.50 3.45
C ASN A 258 -9.72 -4.00 4.68
N ALA A 259 -11.04 -3.87 4.56
CA ALA A 259 -11.89 -3.72 5.73
C ALA A 259 -11.89 -5.00 6.56
N ASP A 260 -12.03 -4.87 7.88
CA ASP A 260 -12.22 -6.02 8.75
C ASP A 260 -13.55 -6.70 8.40
N ARG A 261 -13.50 -8.00 8.08
CA ARG A 261 -14.71 -8.77 7.79
C ARG A 261 -15.60 -8.97 9.02
N ALA A 262 -15.08 -8.75 10.23
CA ALA A 262 -15.89 -8.76 11.44
C ALA A 262 -17.04 -7.74 11.40
N GLU A 263 -16.86 -6.61 10.70
CA GLU A 263 -17.92 -5.61 10.50
C GLU A 263 -19.06 -6.15 9.61
N SER A 264 -18.76 -7.11 8.75
CA SER A 264 -19.76 -7.83 7.94
C SER A 264 -20.34 -9.07 8.65
N ASN A 265 -19.90 -9.37 9.88
CA ASN A 265 -20.46 -10.46 10.67
C ASN A 265 -21.76 -10.00 11.34
N LEU A 266 -22.89 -10.23 10.68
CA LEU A 266 -24.22 -9.92 11.18
C LEU A 266 -24.75 -10.94 12.20
N THR A 267 -23.88 -11.75 12.83
CA THR A 267 -24.30 -12.65 13.90
C THR A 267 -24.86 -11.81 15.06
N PRO A 268 -26.10 -12.04 15.50
CA PRO A 268 -26.69 -11.29 16.60
C PRO A 268 -25.82 -11.36 17.86
N LEU A 269 -25.69 -10.23 18.55
CA LEU A 269 -24.99 -10.16 19.84
C LEU A 269 -25.71 -11.02 20.88
N THR A 270 -24.95 -11.70 21.74
CA THR A 270 -25.51 -12.46 22.86
C THR A 270 -25.95 -11.52 23.98
N ASP A 271 -26.87 -11.98 24.85
CA ASP A 271 -27.36 -11.19 25.97
C ASP A 271 -26.22 -10.74 26.91
N GLU A 272 -25.18 -11.55 27.07
CA GLU A 272 -23.98 -11.23 27.87
C GLU A 272 -23.15 -10.10 27.24
N GLN A 273 -23.00 -10.09 25.91
CA GLN A 273 -22.28 -9.04 25.19
C GLN A 273 -23.03 -7.71 25.22
N ILE A 274 -24.36 -7.75 25.08
CA ILE A 274 -25.23 -6.58 25.20
C ILE A 274 -25.09 -5.98 26.60
N ALA A 275 -25.13 -6.80 27.65
CA ALA A 275 -24.97 -6.34 29.03
C ALA A 275 -23.61 -5.66 29.26
N LEU A 276 -22.55 -6.14 28.62
CA LEU A 276 -21.20 -5.59 28.75
C LEU A 276 -21.03 -4.24 28.03
N ILE A 277 -21.69 -4.05 26.88
CA ILE A 277 -21.63 -2.80 26.09
C ILE A 277 -22.54 -1.72 26.72
N THR A 278 -23.68 -2.11 27.28
CA THR A 278 -24.61 -1.20 27.96
C THR A 278 -24.17 -0.84 29.39
N ALA A 279 -23.11 -1.46 29.92
CA ALA A 279 -22.61 -1.22 31.27
C ALA A 279 -22.10 0.22 31.53
N ASP A 280 -21.65 0.94 30.50
CA ASP A 280 -21.15 2.33 30.60
C ASP A 280 -22.28 3.38 30.45
N GLU A 281 -23.56 2.97 30.47
CA GLU A 281 -24.78 3.81 30.35
C GLU A 281 -24.90 4.72 29.12
N ARG A 282 -23.88 4.78 28.25
CA ARG A 282 -23.85 5.62 27.04
C ARG A 282 -24.59 5.03 25.84
N LEU A 283 -24.94 3.75 25.90
CA LEU A 283 -25.53 3.00 24.79
C LEU A 283 -26.74 2.20 25.29
N GLN A 284 -27.92 2.53 24.77
CA GLN A 284 -29.15 1.79 25.05
C GLN A 284 -29.45 0.82 23.90
N PHE A 285 -29.63 -0.46 24.23
CA PHE A 285 -29.94 -1.48 23.24
C PHE A 285 -31.45 -1.69 23.16
N ILE A 286 -32.05 -1.28 22.05
CA ILE A 286 -33.49 -1.33 21.82
C ILE A 286 -33.81 -2.57 20.96
N ARG A 287 -34.62 -3.50 21.48
CA ARG A 287 -34.92 -4.77 20.81
C ARG A 287 -36.11 -4.68 19.84
N GLU A 288 -37.01 -3.72 20.05
CA GLU A 288 -38.22 -3.56 19.22
C GLU A 288 -38.23 -2.21 18.49
N GLY A 289 -38.53 -2.23 17.19
CA GLY A 289 -38.57 -1.00 16.36
C GLY A 289 -39.58 0.06 16.84
N ARG A 290 -40.60 -0.33 17.62
CA ARG A 290 -41.56 0.61 18.24
C ARG A 290 -40.97 1.39 19.41
N GLU A 291 -39.96 0.86 20.10
CA GLU A 291 -39.31 1.50 21.24
C GLU A 291 -38.32 2.60 20.79
N ILE A 292 -37.81 2.53 19.55
CA ILE A 292 -36.92 3.56 18.97
C ILE A 292 -37.60 4.93 18.97
N GLN A 293 -38.89 4.97 18.61
CA GLN A 293 -39.65 6.21 18.55
C GLN A 293 -39.91 6.79 19.93
N ALA A 294 -40.13 5.93 20.94
CA ALA A 294 -40.34 6.31 22.33
C ALA A 294 -39.04 6.81 22.99
N ALA A 295 -37.92 6.13 22.77
CA ALA A 295 -36.60 6.50 23.28
C ALA A 295 -36.12 7.84 22.70
N ALA A 296 -36.24 8.03 21.38
CA ALA A 296 -35.89 9.29 20.71
C ALA A 296 -36.74 10.47 21.20
N SER A 297 -37.99 10.24 21.62
CA SER A 297 -38.85 11.28 22.19
C SER A 297 -38.59 11.59 23.66
N ASN A 298 -37.90 10.71 24.41
CA ASN A 298 -37.67 10.86 25.85
C ASN A 298 -36.30 11.47 26.21
N GLU A 299 -35.39 11.67 25.26
CA GLU A 299 -34.03 12.18 25.52
C GLU A 299 -33.91 13.68 25.80
N LEU A 300 -35.01 14.43 25.82
CA LEU A 300 -34.97 15.76 26.42
C LEU A 300 -35.67 15.72 27.78
N PRO A 301 -34.93 15.68 28.91
CA PRO A 301 -35.44 16.21 30.16
C PRO A 301 -35.65 17.71 29.93
N ARG A 302 -36.79 18.06 29.34
CA ARG A 302 -37.31 19.41 29.34
C ARG A 302 -37.66 19.69 30.79
N HIS A 303 -36.68 20.15 31.57
CA HIS A 303 -36.98 20.85 32.80
C HIS A 303 -38.06 21.88 32.46
N GLU A 304 -39.21 21.77 33.12
CA GLU A 304 -40.45 22.52 32.82
C GLU A 304 -40.33 24.00 33.23
N LEU A 305 -39.17 24.60 32.98
CA LEU A 305 -38.84 25.99 33.28
C LEU A 305 -39.87 26.95 32.68
N TRP A 306 -40.45 26.58 31.54
CA TRP A 306 -41.52 27.33 30.90
C TRP A 306 -42.80 27.39 31.73
N GLN A 307 -43.17 26.33 32.47
CA GLN A 307 -44.32 26.37 33.37
C GLN A 307 -44.08 27.37 34.52
N LEU A 308 -42.87 27.41 35.08
CA LEU A 308 -42.48 28.39 36.09
C LEU A 308 -42.48 29.82 35.54
N LEU A 309 -41.95 30.03 34.33
CA LEU A 309 -41.98 31.33 33.65
C LEU A 309 -43.41 31.78 33.35
N PHE A 310 -44.28 30.86 32.92
CA PHE A 310 -45.69 31.15 32.67
C PHE A 310 -46.42 31.54 33.96
N LEU A 311 -46.18 30.81 35.06
CA LEU A 311 -46.76 31.12 36.36
C LEU A 311 -46.27 32.49 36.89
N ALA A 312 -44.98 32.80 36.72
CA ALA A 312 -44.41 34.10 37.09
C ALA A 312 -45.01 35.25 36.26
N PHE A 313 -45.19 35.05 34.95
CA PHE A 313 -45.84 36.02 34.07
C PHE A 313 -47.32 36.24 34.45
N LEU A 314 -48.04 35.17 34.77
CA LEU A 314 -49.43 35.24 35.23
C LEU A 314 -49.53 36.04 36.54
N ALA A 315 -48.63 35.80 37.49
CA ALA A 315 -48.59 36.53 38.75
C ALA A 315 -48.31 38.03 38.52
N LEU A 316 -47.44 38.37 37.56
CA LEU A 316 -47.15 39.75 37.19
C LEU A 316 -48.38 40.45 36.60
N LEU A 317 -49.11 39.78 35.70
CA LEU A 317 -50.36 40.29 35.11
C LEU A 317 -51.44 40.56 36.18
N VAL A 318 -51.62 39.61 37.11
CA VAL A 318 -52.57 39.80 38.23
C VAL A 318 -52.11 40.96 39.12
N GLY A 319 -50.80 41.07 39.37
CA GLY A 319 -50.22 42.19 40.10
C GLY A 319 -50.48 43.54 39.44
N GLU A 320 -50.34 43.62 38.11
CA GLU A 320 -50.62 44.81 37.32
C GLU A 320 -52.09 45.23 37.39
N VAL A 321 -53.02 44.27 37.26
CA VAL A 321 -54.47 44.54 37.38
C VAL A 321 -54.82 45.02 38.78
N LEU A 322 -54.22 44.46 39.82
CA LEU A 322 -54.45 44.89 41.20
C LEU A 322 -53.87 46.29 41.46
N MET A 323 -52.68 46.60 40.93
CA MET A 323 -52.07 47.92 41.04
C MET A 323 -52.87 48.99 40.29
N THR A 324 -53.29 48.72 39.06
CA THR A 324 -54.13 49.65 38.28
C THR A 324 -55.50 49.86 38.95
N ARG A 325 -56.13 48.78 39.46
CA ARG A 325 -57.37 48.89 40.23
C ARG A 325 -57.20 49.69 41.53
N LYS A 326 -56.07 49.52 42.23
CA LYS A 326 -55.75 50.27 43.45
C LYS A 326 -55.46 51.75 43.15
N LEU A 327 -54.77 52.04 42.05
CA LEU A 327 -54.48 53.41 41.59
C LEU A 327 -55.77 54.16 41.22
N VAL A 328 -56.68 53.51 40.48
CA VAL A 328 -57.98 54.07 40.10
C VAL A 328 -58.90 54.28 41.32
N ARG A 329 -58.91 53.35 42.28
CA ARG A 329 -59.62 53.55 43.55
C ARG A 329 -58.98 54.63 44.44
N GLY A 330 -57.66 54.80 44.38
CA GLY A 330 -56.94 55.85 45.10
C GLY A 330 -57.18 57.25 44.55
N GLY A 331 -57.36 57.40 43.24
CA GLY A 331 -57.65 58.70 42.60
C GLY A 331 -59.01 59.29 42.95
N HIS A 332 -60.00 58.47 43.31
CA HIS A 332 -61.30 58.95 43.80
C HIS A 332 -61.26 59.40 45.27
N ALA A 333 -60.35 58.87 46.09
CA ALA A 333 -60.23 59.28 47.49
C ALA A 333 -59.57 60.67 47.66
N THR A 334 -58.72 61.09 46.72
CA THR A 334 -58.12 62.44 46.74
C THR A 334 -59.02 63.50 46.10
N ALA A 335 -59.92 63.13 45.19
CA ALA A 335 -60.88 64.07 44.59
C ALA A 335 -62.01 64.47 45.56
N ASP A 336 -62.45 63.55 46.44
CA ASP A 336 -63.47 63.85 47.46
C ASP A 336 -62.89 64.60 48.68
N ALA A 337 -61.56 64.65 48.85
CA ALA A 337 -60.90 65.36 49.96
C ALA A 337 -60.59 66.84 49.66
N GLU A 338 -60.65 67.28 48.40
CA GLU A 338 -60.55 68.70 48.01
C GLU A 338 -61.92 69.37 47.79
N ALA A 339 -63.03 68.64 47.98
CA ALA A 339 -64.39 69.14 47.75
C ALA A 339 -65.21 69.34 49.04
N ASN A 340 -64.56 69.53 50.21
CA ASN A 340 -65.26 69.85 51.46
C ASN A 340 -64.57 70.96 52.26
#